data_AF-A0A8J5NKK0-F1
#
_entry.id   AF-A0A8J5NKK0-F1
#
_cell.length_a   1.000
_cell.length_b   1.000
_cell.length_c   1.000
_cell.angle_alpha   90.00
_cell.angle_beta   90.00
_cell.angle_gamma   90.00
#
_symmetry.space_group_name_H-M   'P 1'
#
loop_
_entity.id
_entity.type
_entity.pdbx_description
1 polymer ?
#
loop_
_entity_poly.entity_id
_entity_poly.type
_entity_poly.pdbx_seq_one_letter_code
_entity_poly.pdbx_strand_id
1 'polypeptide(L)'
;MAPSSEILASAQPDPEFLQILKSSSPPPLPTNVDIPTLRATSNKHKNEARDALGSPPPNLTERDIEIPVRDGSSILAYVYSPSDVVPGDELPIFLFFHGGGFCLGTRHDDMESNRILALKAGIIIVCLDYRLAPEHPFPQAIHDGVDALHWIAQNPTQAHPSAAPSAGLIIGGTSAGANIANGVVYLNRDLGSLAKVTGQFLGVGPLLPPPFVPEKYKDDYVSHEQNKDVTIPPEELARAFVGMKIWDVAWERS
;
A
#
# COMPACT_ATOMS: atom_id res chain seq x y z
N MET A 1 -32.80 3.34 -0.35
CA MET A 1 -32.81 4.81 -0.28
C MET A 1 -31.94 5.33 -1.42
N ALA A 2 -32.26 6.45 -2.05
CA ALA A 2 -31.38 6.99 -3.09
C ALA A 2 -30.07 7.51 -2.44
N PRO A 3 -28.92 7.49 -3.15
CA PRO A 3 -27.67 8.06 -2.64
C PRO A 3 -27.87 9.53 -2.28
N SER A 4 -27.18 10.01 -1.24
CA SER A 4 -27.24 11.42 -0.88
C SER A 4 -26.72 12.31 -2.01
N SER A 5 -27.19 13.55 -2.09
CA SER A 5 -26.68 14.53 -3.05
C SER A 5 -25.19 14.78 -2.91
N GLU A 6 -24.64 14.59 -1.71
CA GLU A 6 -23.21 14.70 -1.42
C GLU A 6 -22.40 13.56 -2.07
N ILE A 7 -22.85 12.30 -1.95
CA ILE A 7 -22.23 11.13 -2.63
C ILE A 7 -22.31 11.30 -4.15
N LEU A 8 -23.40 11.87 -4.67
CA LEU A 8 -23.52 12.12 -6.09
C LEU A 8 -22.54 13.20 -6.58
N ALA A 9 -22.33 14.25 -5.79
CA ALA A 9 -21.42 15.34 -6.12
C ALA A 9 -19.95 14.92 -6.11
N SER A 10 -19.56 13.91 -5.30
CA SER A 10 -18.16 13.47 -5.21
C SER A 10 -17.60 12.83 -6.48
N ALA A 11 -18.46 12.47 -7.44
CA ALA A 11 -18.04 11.95 -8.75
C ALA A 11 -17.65 13.05 -9.75
N GLN A 12 -17.88 14.33 -9.42
CA GLN A 12 -17.48 15.45 -10.28
C GLN A 12 -15.99 15.71 -10.12
N PRO A 13 -15.15 15.51 -11.16
CA PRO A 13 -13.72 15.72 -11.04
C PRO A 13 -13.39 17.20 -10.86
N ASP A 14 -12.34 17.48 -10.07
CA ASP A 14 -11.86 18.85 -9.88
C ASP A 14 -11.41 19.47 -11.23
N PRO A 15 -11.74 20.74 -11.53
CA PRO A 15 -11.30 21.41 -12.75
C PRO A 15 -9.77 21.41 -12.96
N GLU A 16 -8.98 21.51 -11.89
CA GLU A 16 -7.51 21.45 -11.95
C GLU A 16 -7.05 20.04 -12.36
N PHE A 17 -7.69 19.01 -11.79
CA PHE A 17 -7.42 17.61 -12.19
C PHE A 17 -7.75 17.38 -13.68
N LEU A 18 -8.88 17.90 -14.16
CA LEU A 18 -9.24 17.83 -15.58
C LEU A 18 -8.24 18.57 -16.48
N GLN A 19 -7.62 19.64 -16.01
CA GLN A 19 -6.59 20.36 -16.74
C GLN A 19 -5.29 19.53 -16.84
N ILE A 20 -4.88 18.88 -15.75
CA ILE A 20 -3.71 18.00 -15.70
C ILE A 20 -3.90 16.79 -16.63
N LEU A 21 -5.09 16.19 -16.65
CA LEU A 21 -5.38 15.08 -17.56
C LEU A 21 -5.20 15.47 -19.03
N LYS A 22 -5.55 16.70 -19.43
CA LYS A 22 -5.34 17.17 -20.82
C LYS A 22 -3.87 17.29 -21.20
N SER A 23 -2.98 17.59 -20.25
CA SER A 23 -1.55 17.81 -20.52
C SER A 23 -0.68 16.58 -20.27
N SER A 24 -1.14 15.65 -19.44
CA SER A 24 -0.27 14.63 -18.81
C SER A 24 -0.95 13.29 -18.59
N SER A 25 -1.99 12.96 -19.36
CA SER A 25 -2.64 11.65 -19.25
C SER A 25 -1.64 10.51 -19.48
N PRO A 26 -1.43 9.60 -18.51
CA PRO A 26 -0.70 8.39 -18.78
C PRO A 26 -1.45 7.59 -19.86
N PRO A 27 -0.74 6.88 -20.76
CA PRO A 27 -1.40 6.01 -21.71
C PRO A 27 -2.27 5.00 -20.96
N PRO A 28 -3.45 4.63 -21.51
CA PRO A 28 -4.30 3.62 -20.88
C PRO A 28 -3.49 2.34 -20.68
N LEU A 29 -3.61 1.75 -19.49
CA LEU A 29 -3.00 0.46 -19.23
C LEU A 29 -3.62 -0.58 -20.18
N PRO A 30 -2.80 -1.39 -20.86
CA PRO A 30 -3.31 -2.31 -21.86
C PRO A 30 -4.10 -3.43 -21.19
N THR A 31 -5.30 -3.73 -21.70
CA THR A 31 -6.28 -4.59 -21.02
C THR A 31 -6.07 -6.09 -21.29
N ASN A 32 -5.18 -6.44 -22.23
CA ASN A 32 -4.84 -7.82 -22.63
C ASN A 32 -3.34 -8.11 -22.53
N VAL A 33 -2.69 -7.64 -21.46
CA VAL A 33 -1.24 -7.84 -21.26
C VAL A 33 -1.02 -8.72 -20.04
N ASP A 34 -0.13 -9.70 -20.18
CA ASP A 34 0.24 -10.58 -19.09
C ASP A 34 0.93 -9.81 -17.95
N ILE A 35 0.82 -10.33 -16.73
CA ILE A 35 1.34 -9.65 -15.52
C ILE A 35 2.85 -9.39 -15.60
N PRO A 36 3.70 -10.33 -16.07
CA PRO A 36 5.12 -10.04 -16.29
C PRO A 36 5.36 -8.82 -17.18
N THR A 37 4.67 -8.71 -18.32
CA THR A 37 4.79 -7.57 -19.21
C THR A 37 4.29 -6.27 -18.55
N LEU A 38 3.16 -6.31 -17.84
CA LEU A 38 2.67 -5.15 -17.06
C LEU A 38 3.68 -4.71 -15.99
N ARG A 39 4.31 -5.65 -15.26
CA ARG A 39 5.37 -5.35 -14.29
C ARG A 39 6.57 -4.69 -14.97
N ALA A 40 7.04 -5.23 -16.10
CA ALA A 40 8.19 -4.69 -16.81
C ALA A 40 7.94 -3.23 -17.26
N THR A 41 6.78 -2.95 -17.86
CA THR A 41 6.41 -1.59 -18.28
C THR A 41 6.22 -0.65 -17.10
N SER A 42 5.52 -1.07 -16.04
CA SER A 42 5.34 -0.28 -14.83
C SER A 42 6.67 0.05 -14.16
N ASN A 43 7.53 -0.96 -13.98
CA ASN A 43 8.82 -0.79 -13.31
C ASN A 43 9.76 0.10 -14.11
N LYS A 44 9.73 0.04 -15.44
CA LYS A 44 10.50 0.96 -16.28
C LYS A 44 10.15 2.42 -15.97
N HIS A 45 8.86 2.79 -16.05
CA HIS A 45 8.44 4.17 -15.79
C HIS A 45 8.71 4.60 -14.35
N LYS A 46 8.48 3.72 -13.37
CA LYS A 46 8.73 4.02 -11.96
C LYS A 46 10.22 4.17 -11.64
N ASN A 47 11.08 3.37 -12.27
CA ASN A 47 12.53 3.53 -12.16
C ASN A 47 13.00 4.85 -12.78
N GLU A 48 12.50 5.23 -13.96
CA GLU A 48 12.81 6.52 -14.59
C GLU A 48 12.38 7.69 -13.70
N ALA A 49 11.17 7.63 -13.13
CA ALA A 49 10.68 8.64 -12.20
C ALA A 49 11.52 8.72 -10.91
N ARG A 50 11.89 7.57 -10.34
CA ARG A 50 12.78 7.48 -9.18
C ARG A 50 14.16 8.07 -9.47
N ASP A 51 14.75 7.71 -10.61
CA ASP A 51 16.08 8.18 -10.98
C ASP A 51 16.06 9.70 -11.20
N ALA A 52 14.94 10.26 -11.69
CA ALA A 52 14.74 11.71 -11.79
C ALA A 52 14.63 12.43 -10.43
N LEU A 53 14.18 11.75 -9.36
CA LEU A 53 14.19 12.31 -7.99
C LEU A 53 15.62 12.46 -7.43
N GLY A 54 16.57 11.69 -7.93
CA GLY A 54 17.96 11.71 -7.49
C GLY A 54 18.18 11.26 -6.04
N SER A 55 19.33 11.66 -5.49
CA SER A 55 19.75 11.32 -4.12
C SER A 55 18.77 11.84 -3.06
N PRO A 56 18.69 11.19 -1.89
CA PRO A 56 17.87 11.68 -0.78
C PRO A 56 18.28 13.10 -0.35
N PRO A 57 17.35 13.89 0.20
CA PRO A 57 17.68 15.15 0.86
C PRO A 57 18.77 14.97 1.93
N PRO A 58 19.63 15.98 2.20
CA PRO A 58 20.76 15.83 3.14
C PRO A 58 20.36 15.39 4.56
N ASN A 59 19.16 15.76 4.99
CA ASN A 59 18.61 15.45 6.30
C ASN A 59 17.75 14.17 6.32
N LEU A 60 17.85 13.33 5.29
CA LEU A 60 17.20 12.03 5.21
C LEU A 60 18.21 10.92 4.92
N THR A 61 18.04 9.78 5.59
CA THR A 61 18.74 8.52 5.29
C THR A 61 17.78 7.52 4.67
N GLU A 62 18.32 6.72 3.75
CA GLU A 62 17.61 5.69 3.01
C GLU A 62 18.43 4.40 2.95
N ARG A 63 17.82 3.24 3.18
CA ARG A 63 18.52 1.95 3.07
C ARG A 63 17.58 0.77 2.93
N ASP A 64 18.09 -0.31 2.34
CA ASP A 64 17.45 -1.61 2.36
C ASP A 64 17.62 -2.32 3.72
N ILE A 65 16.62 -3.12 4.07
CA ILE A 65 16.65 -4.15 5.11
C ILE A 65 16.03 -5.45 4.59
N GLU A 66 16.45 -6.55 5.18
CA GLU A 66 15.80 -7.86 5.00
C GLU A 66 14.99 -8.20 6.25
N ILE A 67 13.78 -8.70 6.03
CA ILE A 67 12.84 -9.08 7.07
C ILE A 67 12.54 -10.57 6.92
N PRO A 68 12.86 -11.42 7.90
CA PRO A 68 12.52 -12.84 7.86
C PRO A 68 11.01 -13.04 7.96
N VAL A 69 10.49 -14.02 7.24
CA VAL A 69 9.05 -14.39 7.21
C VAL A 69 8.85 -15.87 7.54
N ARG A 70 7.60 -16.26 7.84
CA ARG A 70 7.23 -17.54 8.48
C ARG A 70 7.63 -18.83 7.74
N ASP A 71 7.92 -18.75 6.45
CA ASP A 71 8.33 -19.91 5.64
C ASP A 71 9.86 -20.10 5.59
N GLY A 72 10.61 -19.32 6.36
CA GLY A 72 12.06 -19.37 6.43
C GLY A 72 12.78 -18.56 5.35
N SER A 73 12.03 -17.88 4.47
CA SER A 73 12.60 -16.88 3.55
C SER A 73 12.63 -15.47 4.18
N SER A 74 13.06 -14.48 3.39
CA SER A 74 13.03 -13.07 3.76
C SER A 74 12.37 -12.24 2.65
N ILE A 75 11.70 -11.15 3.03
CA ILE A 75 11.29 -10.07 2.12
C ILE A 75 12.22 -8.87 2.30
N LEU A 76 12.36 -8.07 1.24
CA LEU A 76 13.07 -6.80 1.34
C LEU A 76 12.13 -5.70 1.85
N ALA A 77 12.70 -4.68 2.47
CA ALA A 77 12.02 -3.44 2.77
C ALA A 77 12.98 -2.26 2.63
N TYR A 78 12.43 -1.08 2.32
CA TYR A 78 13.19 0.15 2.17
C TYR A 78 12.83 1.10 3.30
N VAL A 79 13.84 1.55 4.04
CA VAL A 79 13.68 2.41 5.19
C VAL A 79 13.98 3.85 4.82
N TYR A 80 13.08 4.76 5.19
CA TYR A 80 13.26 6.20 5.16
C TYR A 80 13.28 6.74 6.58
N SER A 81 14.31 7.49 6.97
CA SER A 81 14.41 8.08 8.31
C SER A 81 15.08 9.45 8.29
N PRO A 82 14.65 10.41 9.15
CA PRO A 82 15.40 11.65 9.36
C PRO A 82 16.86 11.37 9.76
N SER A 83 17.79 12.21 9.30
CA SER A 83 19.23 12.10 9.65
C SER A 83 19.59 12.86 10.92
N ASP A 84 18.82 13.89 11.28
CA ASP A 84 19.14 14.81 12.38
C ASP A 84 18.68 14.27 13.75
N VAL A 85 18.77 12.96 13.94
CA VAL A 85 18.30 12.25 15.13
C VAL A 85 19.42 12.15 16.15
N VAL A 86 19.15 12.57 17.40
CA VAL A 86 20.15 12.55 18.47
C VAL A 86 20.01 11.32 19.37
N PRO A 87 21.08 10.88 20.05
CA PRO A 87 21.00 9.78 21.01
C PRO A 87 19.95 10.05 22.08
N GLY A 88 18.98 9.13 22.21
CA GLY A 88 17.86 9.25 23.15
C GLY A 88 16.54 9.65 22.52
N ASP A 89 16.52 10.06 21.25
CA ASP A 89 15.27 10.25 20.52
C ASP A 89 14.54 8.91 20.34
N GLU A 90 13.22 8.95 20.49
CA GLU A 90 12.32 7.83 20.24
C GLU A 90 11.37 8.21 19.10
N LEU A 91 11.61 7.64 17.92
CA LEU A 91 10.82 7.92 16.73
C LEU A 91 9.79 6.82 16.48
N PRO A 92 8.55 7.19 16.09
CA PRO A 92 7.54 6.22 15.71
C PRO A 92 7.91 5.54 14.37
N ILE A 93 7.36 4.36 14.17
CA ILE A 93 7.56 3.53 12.99
C ILE A 93 6.27 3.48 12.19
N PHE A 94 6.37 3.62 10.86
CA PHE A 94 5.29 3.46 9.92
C PHE A 94 5.60 2.33 8.93
N LEU A 95 4.89 1.20 9.05
CA LEU A 95 4.95 0.12 8.07
C LEU A 95 4.06 0.46 6.89
N PHE A 96 4.68 0.69 5.74
CA PHE A 96 4.01 1.14 4.53
C PHE A 96 3.94 0.02 3.48
N PHE A 97 2.76 -0.16 2.90
CA PHE A 97 2.47 -1.13 1.85
C PHE A 97 2.15 -0.37 0.55
N HIS A 98 2.95 -0.60 -0.49
CA HIS A 98 2.74 0.03 -1.79
C HIS A 98 1.46 -0.47 -2.48
N GLY A 99 0.95 0.32 -3.43
CA GLY A 99 -0.15 -0.08 -4.30
C GLY A 99 0.29 -0.97 -5.47
N GLY A 100 -0.64 -1.28 -6.38
CA GLY A 100 -0.34 -2.05 -7.59
C GLY A 100 -1.26 -3.25 -7.86
N GLY A 101 -2.50 -3.22 -7.37
CA GLY A 101 -3.47 -4.27 -7.66
C GLY A 101 -3.02 -5.66 -7.19
N PHE A 102 -2.24 -5.75 -6.11
CA PHE A 102 -1.64 -6.98 -5.55
C PHE A 102 -0.59 -7.67 -6.43
N CYS A 103 -0.44 -7.23 -7.68
CA CYS A 103 0.37 -7.89 -8.69
C CYS A 103 1.54 -7.05 -9.19
N LEU A 104 1.53 -5.76 -8.89
CA LEU A 104 2.52 -4.79 -9.34
C LEU A 104 3.11 -4.06 -8.12
N GLY A 105 4.19 -3.34 -8.42
CA GLY A 105 4.80 -2.37 -7.53
C GLY A 105 5.97 -2.93 -6.74
N THR A 106 6.65 -2.01 -6.07
CA THR A 106 7.86 -2.27 -5.28
C THR A 106 7.92 -1.35 -4.08
N ARG A 107 8.80 -1.69 -3.13
CA ARG A 107 9.16 -0.83 -1.98
C ARG A 107 9.64 0.60 -2.32
N HIS A 108 9.93 0.92 -3.59
CA HIS A 108 10.39 2.24 -4.03
C HIS A 108 9.29 3.13 -4.65
N ASP A 109 8.09 2.61 -4.87
CA ASP A 109 7.08 3.26 -5.72
C ASP A 109 6.56 4.60 -5.17
N ASP A 110 6.55 4.75 -3.85
CA ASP A 110 6.07 5.94 -3.15
C ASP A 110 7.23 6.80 -2.60
N MET A 111 8.42 6.71 -3.21
CA MET A 111 9.66 7.32 -2.71
C MET A 111 9.53 8.81 -2.40
N GLU A 112 9.03 9.63 -3.32
CA GLU A 112 8.89 11.07 -3.11
C GLU A 112 8.00 11.38 -1.89
N SER A 113 6.82 10.78 -1.84
CA SER A 113 5.87 10.92 -0.73
C SER A 113 6.47 10.45 0.60
N ASN A 114 7.19 9.32 0.60
CA ASN A 114 7.82 8.76 1.79
C ASN A 114 8.98 9.63 2.29
N ARG A 115 9.81 10.19 1.40
CA ARG A 115 10.84 11.19 1.75
C ARG A 115 10.22 12.39 2.46
N ILE A 116 9.17 12.96 1.88
CA ILE A 116 8.48 14.13 2.43
C ILE A 116 7.85 13.80 3.78
N LEU A 117 7.17 12.66 3.87
CA LEU A 117 6.46 12.26 5.08
C LEU A 117 7.42 11.94 6.23
N ALA A 118 8.50 11.21 5.98
CA ALA A 118 9.51 10.89 6.98
C ALA A 118 10.07 12.17 7.63
N LEU A 119 10.40 13.18 6.82
CA LEU A 119 10.91 14.47 7.30
C LEU A 119 9.84 15.30 8.01
N LYS A 120 8.66 15.46 7.41
CA LYS A 120 7.61 16.35 7.95
C LYS A 120 7.00 15.82 9.24
N ALA A 121 6.86 14.51 9.36
CA ALA A 121 6.26 13.88 10.52
C ALA A 121 7.30 13.41 11.55
N GLY A 122 8.60 13.41 11.21
CA GLY A 122 9.65 12.92 12.09
C GLY A 122 9.48 11.43 12.39
N ILE A 123 9.23 10.63 11.36
CA ILE A 123 8.90 9.20 11.52
C ILE A 123 9.83 8.32 10.69
N ILE A 124 10.02 7.08 11.14
CA ILE A 124 10.73 6.05 10.37
C ILE A 124 9.69 5.31 9.52
N ILE A 125 9.86 5.31 8.20
CA ILE A 125 8.96 4.59 7.29
C ILE A 125 9.69 3.33 6.82
N VAL A 126 9.04 2.18 6.95
CA VAL A 126 9.52 0.89 6.46
C VAL A 126 8.57 0.43 5.35
N CYS A 127 8.98 0.62 4.11
CA CYS A 127 8.20 0.27 2.92
C CYS A 127 8.47 -1.18 2.51
N LEU A 128 7.46 -2.04 2.55
CA LEU A 128 7.61 -3.49 2.38
C LEU A 128 7.53 -3.93 0.92
N ASP A 129 8.41 -4.84 0.52
CA ASP A 129 8.38 -5.56 -0.75
C ASP A 129 7.62 -6.89 -0.57
N TYR A 130 6.33 -6.79 -0.24
CA TYR A 130 5.49 -7.96 0.03
C TYR A 130 5.35 -8.82 -1.24
N ARG A 131 5.17 -10.13 -1.06
CA ARG A 131 5.09 -11.04 -2.20
C ARG A 131 3.82 -10.83 -3.02
N LEU A 132 4.01 -10.75 -4.33
CA LEU A 132 2.98 -10.38 -5.29
C LEU A 132 2.22 -11.59 -5.83
N ALA A 133 0.93 -11.40 -6.07
CA ALA A 133 0.14 -12.30 -6.89
C ALA A 133 0.54 -12.16 -8.38
N PRO A 134 0.40 -13.21 -9.20
CA PRO A 134 -0.27 -14.48 -8.93
C PRO A 134 0.65 -15.56 -8.37
N GLU A 135 1.97 -15.35 -8.31
CA GLU A 135 2.92 -16.32 -7.78
C GLU A 135 2.68 -16.60 -6.29
N HIS A 136 2.24 -15.56 -5.58
CA HIS A 136 1.89 -15.59 -4.16
C HIS A 136 0.46 -15.04 -3.97
N PRO A 137 -0.57 -15.87 -4.18
CA PRO A 137 -1.96 -15.45 -4.06
C PRO A 137 -2.32 -15.09 -2.61
N PHE A 138 -3.53 -14.58 -2.40
CA PHE A 138 -4.06 -14.40 -1.05
C PHE A 138 -3.93 -15.72 -0.25
N PRO A 139 -3.59 -15.69 1.05
CA PRO A 139 -3.35 -14.52 1.91
C PRO A 139 -1.87 -14.09 2.02
N GLN A 140 -1.00 -14.44 1.08
CA GLN A 140 0.46 -14.34 1.28
C GLN A 140 0.96 -12.93 1.64
N ALA A 141 0.51 -11.89 0.93
CA ALA A 141 0.92 -10.52 1.22
C ALA A 141 0.52 -10.05 2.64
N ILE A 142 -0.61 -10.54 3.17
CA ILE A 142 -1.05 -10.25 4.54
C ILE A 142 -0.17 -11.01 5.55
N HIS A 143 0.17 -12.27 5.25
CA HIS A 143 1.09 -13.04 6.08
C HIS A 143 2.46 -12.38 6.16
N ASP A 144 3.01 -11.95 5.04
CA ASP A 144 4.26 -11.18 4.97
C ASP A 144 4.18 -9.91 5.81
N GLY A 145 3.06 -9.18 5.71
CA GLY A 145 2.82 -7.97 6.49
C GLY A 145 2.72 -8.21 8.01
N VAL A 146 2.07 -9.29 8.44
CA VAL A 146 2.01 -9.67 9.87
C VAL A 146 3.39 -10.07 10.38
N ASP A 147 4.13 -10.86 9.60
CA ASP A 147 5.48 -11.29 9.96
C ASP A 147 6.42 -10.08 10.09
N ALA A 148 6.34 -9.14 9.14
CA ALA A 148 7.08 -7.89 9.21
C ALA A 148 6.69 -7.02 10.41
N LEU A 149 5.38 -6.89 10.69
CA LEU A 149 4.89 -6.17 11.86
C LEU A 149 5.47 -6.74 13.17
N HIS A 150 5.43 -8.06 13.33
CA HIS A 150 5.92 -8.72 14.54
C HIS A 150 7.43 -8.60 14.64
N TRP A 151 8.15 -8.82 13.54
CA TRP A 151 9.60 -8.72 13.53
C TRP A 151 10.10 -7.32 13.84
N ILE A 152 9.50 -6.28 13.25
CA ILE A 152 9.85 -4.88 13.51
C ILE A 152 9.49 -4.48 14.94
N ALA A 153 8.33 -4.91 15.45
CA ALA A 153 7.96 -4.62 16.84
C ALA A 153 8.92 -5.24 17.87
N GLN A 154 9.48 -6.41 17.56
CA GLN A 154 10.45 -7.11 18.42
C GLN A 154 11.90 -6.64 18.21
N ASN A 155 12.23 -6.16 17.01
CA ASN A 155 13.58 -5.77 16.61
C ASN A 155 13.61 -4.36 16.01
N PRO A 156 13.10 -3.32 16.71
CA PRO A 156 12.91 -2.01 16.09
C PRO A 156 14.23 -1.37 15.65
N THR A 157 15.33 -1.66 16.33
CA THR A 157 16.67 -1.19 15.96
C THR A 157 17.14 -1.67 14.59
N GLN A 158 16.54 -2.74 14.05
CA GLN A 158 16.77 -3.18 12.67
C GLN A 158 16.19 -2.22 11.64
N ALA A 159 15.15 -1.44 11.99
CA ALA A 159 14.67 -0.33 11.17
C ALA A 159 15.53 0.92 11.38
N HIS A 160 15.79 1.31 12.63
CA HIS A 160 16.66 2.45 12.96
C HIS A 160 17.04 2.43 14.45
N PRO A 161 18.23 2.89 14.88
CA PRO A 161 18.62 2.89 16.30
C PRO A 161 17.64 3.61 17.23
N SER A 162 17.01 4.68 16.75
CA SER A 162 15.98 5.45 17.47
C SER A 162 14.54 4.98 17.23
N ALA A 163 14.34 3.84 16.56
CA ALA A 163 13.01 3.30 16.33
C ALA A 163 12.38 2.83 17.65
N ALA A 164 11.21 3.37 17.97
CA ALA A 164 10.52 3.08 19.21
C ALA A 164 9.03 2.80 18.94
N PRO A 165 8.61 1.52 18.90
CA PRO A 165 7.19 1.17 18.77
C PRO A 165 6.30 1.77 19.87
N SER A 166 6.88 2.08 21.04
CA SER A 166 6.24 2.80 22.14
C SER A 166 5.89 4.25 21.79
N ALA A 167 6.70 4.93 20.96
CA ALA A 167 6.41 6.26 20.44
C ALA A 167 5.33 6.23 19.35
N GLY A 168 5.22 5.10 18.64
CA GLY A 168 4.13 4.80 17.72
C GLY A 168 4.48 3.67 16.77
N LEU A 169 3.48 2.86 16.43
CA LEU A 169 3.57 1.79 15.43
C LEU A 169 2.36 1.90 14.51
N ILE A 170 2.56 2.58 13.40
CA ILE A 170 1.53 2.90 12.40
C ILE A 170 1.64 1.88 11.28
N ILE A 171 0.51 1.51 10.69
CA ILE A 171 0.45 0.62 9.53
C ILE A 171 -0.46 1.19 8.46
N GLY A 172 -0.09 1.06 7.20
CA GLY A 172 -0.90 1.67 6.15
C GLY A 172 -0.33 1.51 4.76
N GLY A 173 -1.03 2.05 3.79
CA GLY A 173 -0.63 1.95 2.40
C GLY A 173 -1.59 2.67 1.47
N THR A 174 -1.38 2.48 0.17
CA THR A 174 -2.22 3.04 -0.89
C THR A 174 -2.81 1.93 -1.76
N SER A 175 -4.05 2.10 -2.22
CA SER A 175 -4.74 1.14 -3.10
C SER A 175 -4.68 -0.29 -2.53
N ALA A 176 -4.18 -1.27 -3.30
CA ALA A 176 -3.98 -2.65 -2.84
C ALA A 176 -3.18 -2.73 -1.52
N GLY A 177 -2.18 -1.88 -1.31
CA GLY A 177 -1.41 -1.83 -0.06
C GLY A 177 -2.26 -1.41 1.15
N ALA A 178 -3.22 -0.50 0.97
CA ALA A 178 -4.19 -0.17 2.02
C ALA A 178 -5.08 -1.37 2.36
N ASN A 179 -5.50 -2.15 1.36
CA ASN A 179 -6.26 -3.39 1.60
C ASN A 179 -5.41 -4.39 2.42
N ILE A 180 -4.16 -4.62 2.04
CA ILE A 180 -3.23 -5.51 2.75
C ILE A 180 -3.02 -5.03 4.19
N ALA A 181 -2.68 -3.75 4.37
CA ALA A 181 -2.49 -3.14 5.69
C ALA A 181 -3.73 -3.29 6.59
N ASN A 182 -4.92 -3.19 6.02
CA ASN A 182 -6.16 -3.47 6.73
C ASN A 182 -6.26 -4.92 7.19
N GLY A 183 -6.01 -5.88 6.29
CA GLY A 183 -5.96 -7.30 6.61
C GLY A 183 -4.95 -7.64 7.71
N VAL A 184 -3.77 -7.03 7.68
CA VAL A 184 -2.71 -7.21 8.69
C VAL A 184 -3.20 -6.78 10.07
N VAL A 185 -3.86 -5.62 10.20
CA VAL A 185 -4.38 -5.16 11.50
C VAL A 185 -5.41 -6.12 12.08
N TYR A 186 -6.36 -6.57 11.26
CA TYR A 186 -7.38 -7.53 11.69
C TYR A 186 -6.76 -8.86 12.12
N LEU A 187 -5.86 -9.42 11.30
CA LEU A 187 -5.19 -10.68 11.62
C LEU A 187 -4.30 -10.54 12.87
N ASN A 188 -3.55 -9.45 13.01
CA ASN A 188 -2.73 -9.17 14.19
C ASN A 188 -3.56 -9.13 15.49
N ARG A 189 -4.74 -8.47 15.45
CA ARG A 189 -5.68 -8.43 16.57
C ARG A 189 -6.19 -9.83 16.91
N ASP A 190 -6.63 -10.58 15.91
CA ASP A 190 -7.28 -11.89 16.10
C ASP A 190 -6.28 -12.96 16.58
N LEU A 191 -5.01 -12.81 16.23
CA LEU A 191 -3.91 -13.62 16.79
C LEU A 191 -3.56 -13.27 18.25
N GLY A 192 -4.14 -12.20 18.82
CA GLY A 192 -3.83 -11.75 20.18
C GLY A 192 -2.38 -11.26 20.35
N SER A 193 -1.76 -10.74 19.28
CA SER A 193 -0.36 -10.31 19.30
C SER A 193 -0.10 -9.14 20.24
N LEU A 194 1.12 -9.09 20.79
CA LEU A 194 1.61 -7.98 21.60
C LEU A 194 2.06 -6.76 20.77
N ALA A 195 2.17 -6.91 19.43
CA ALA A 195 2.49 -5.80 18.54
C ALA A 195 1.31 -4.81 18.51
N LYS A 196 1.43 -3.73 19.30
CA LYS A 196 0.37 -2.73 19.46
C LYS A 196 0.42 -1.71 18.34
N VAL A 197 -0.43 -1.89 17.33
CA VAL A 197 -0.68 -0.88 16.30
C VAL A 197 -1.34 0.35 16.94
N THR A 198 -0.76 1.52 16.76
CA THR A 198 -1.22 2.80 17.34
C THR A 198 -1.94 3.70 16.34
N GLY A 199 -1.86 3.40 15.05
CA GLY A 199 -2.54 4.16 14.00
C GLY A 199 -2.62 3.39 12.69
N GLN A 200 -3.58 3.78 11.84
CA GLN A 200 -3.78 3.17 10.54
C GLN A 200 -4.01 4.23 9.45
N PHE A 201 -3.32 4.08 8.31
CA PHE A 201 -3.49 4.93 7.13
C PHE A 201 -3.97 4.10 5.93
N LEU A 202 -5.18 4.36 5.44
CA LEU A 202 -5.79 3.61 4.33
C LEU A 202 -6.05 4.55 3.14
N GLY A 203 -5.03 4.78 2.32
CA GLY A 203 -5.15 5.62 1.13
C GLY A 203 -5.88 4.90 0.00
N VAL A 204 -7.10 5.33 -0.34
CA VAL A 204 -7.88 4.84 -1.51
C VAL A 204 -7.93 3.30 -1.63
N GLY A 205 -8.05 2.59 -0.50
CA GLY A 205 -8.00 1.13 -0.47
C GLY A 205 -9.28 0.46 -0.98
N PRO A 206 -9.20 -0.56 -1.87
CA PRO A 206 -10.35 -1.36 -2.24
C PRO A 206 -10.65 -2.35 -1.10
N LEU A 207 -11.57 -2.01 -0.20
CA LEU A 207 -11.82 -2.83 1.00
C LEU A 207 -12.92 -3.89 0.83
N LEU A 208 -13.86 -3.67 -0.10
CA LEU A 208 -15.03 -4.51 -0.25
C LEU A 208 -15.35 -4.69 -1.74
N PRO A 209 -15.30 -5.91 -2.30
CA PRO A 209 -15.66 -6.12 -3.70
C PRO A 209 -17.19 -6.10 -3.89
N PRO A 210 -17.69 -5.71 -5.09
CA PRO A 210 -19.14 -5.56 -5.34
C PRO A 210 -20.02 -6.76 -4.94
N PRO A 211 -19.63 -8.03 -5.20
CA PRO A 211 -20.44 -9.19 -4.83
C PRO A 211 -20.66 -9.37 -3.32
N PHE A 212 -19.81 -8.74 -2.48
CA PHE A 212 -19.80 -8.91 -1.04
C PHE A 212 -20.36 -7.69 -0.29
N VAL A 213 -20.89 -6.69 -1.00
CA VAL A 213 -21.51 -5.51 -0.38
C VAL A 213 -22.80 -5.92 0.34
N PRO A 214 -22.90 -5.71 1.67
CA PRO A 214 -24.13 -6.00 2.42
C PRO A 214 -25.32 -5.22 1.87
N GLU A 215 -26.51 -5.84 1.88
CA GLU A 215 -27.74 -5.25 1.31
C GLU A 215 -27.99 -3.81 1.78
N LYS A 216 -27.81 -3.55 3.07
CA LYS A 216 -28.01 -2.23 3.69
C LYS A 216 -27.08 -1.12 3.18
N TYR A 217 -25.99 -1.46 2.47
CA TYR A 217 -25.02 -0.51 1.93
C TYR A 217 -25.02 -0.46 0.39
N LYS A 218 -25.81 -1.30 -0.30
CA LYS A 218 -25.83 -1.35 -1.76
C LYS A 218 -26.21 -0.02 -2.40
N ASP A 219 -27.15 0.68 -1.77
CA ASP A 219 -27.62 1.99 -2.21
C ASP A 219 -26.54 3.08 -2.16
N ASP A 220 -25.55 2.95 -1.27
CA ASP A 220 -24.42 3.89 -1.15
C ASP A 220 -23.22 3.47 -2.02
N TYR A 221 -23.22 2.23 -2.54
CA TYR A 221 -22.13 1.65 -3.32
C TYR A 221 -22.22 2.01 -4.82
N VAL A 222 -22.20 3.30 -5.12
CA VAL A 222 -22.48 3.83 -6.48
C VAL A 222 -21.24 4.24 -7.27
N SER A 223 -20.07 4.34 -6.63
CA SER A 223 -18.85 4.87 -7.25
C SER A 223 -18.35 4.05 -8.45
N HIS A 224 -18.62 2.74 -8.49
CA HIS A 224 -18.28 1.86 -9.62
C HIS A 224 -19.06 2.23 -10.89
N GLU A 225 -20.31 2.67 -10.75
CA GLU A 225 -21.13 3.10 -11.90
C GLU A 225 -20.86 4.57 -12.24
N GLN A 226 -20.81 5.45 -11.23
CA GLN A 226 -20.63 6.89 -11.45
C GLN A 226 -19.29 7.24 -12.09
N ASN A 227 -18.23 6.49 -11.74
CA ASN A 227 -16.87 6.80 -12.18
C ASN A 227 -16.37 5.86 -13.28
N LYS A 228 -17.20 4.98 -13.84
CA LYS A 228 -16.79 3.96 -14.82
C LYS A 228 -16.00 4.52 -16.02
N ASP A 229 -16.30 5.76 -16.41
CA ASP A 229 -15.69 6.44 -17.55
C ASP A 229 -14.49 7.34 -17.17
N VAL A 230 -14.21 7.51 -15.88
CA VAL A 230 -13.13 8.38 -15.34
C VAL A 230 -12.18 7.68 -14.36
N THR A 231 -12.41 6.39 -14.05
CA THR A 231 -11.56 5.62 -13.14
C THR A 231 -10.12 5.47 -13.65
N ILE A 232 -9.16 5.71 -12.75
CA ILE A 232 -7.75 5.35 -12.92
C ILE A 232 -7.42 4.32 -11.82
N PRO A 233 -7.22 3.04 -12.15
CA PRO A 233 -7.24 2.44 -13.49
C PRO A 233 -8.66 2.28 -14.06
N PRO A 234 -8.82 2.17 -15.40
CA PRO A 234 -10.12 1.90 -16.03
C PRO A 234 -10.81 0.66 -15.46
N GLU A 235 -12.15 0.63 -15.49
CA GLU A 235 -12.94 -0.45 -14.90
C GLU A 235 -12.54 -1.85 -15.42
N GLU A 236 -12.23 -1.99 -16.71
CA GLU A 236 -11.78 -3.25 -17.30
C GLU A 236 -10.51 -3.79 -16.62
N LEU A 237 -9.56 -2.91 -16.32
CA LEU A 237 -8.34 -3.29 -15.62
C LEU A 237 -8.58 -3.55 -14.13
N ALA A 238 -9.44 -2.76 -13.47
CA ALA A 238 -9.86 -3.03 -12.10
C ALA A 238 -10.52 -4.42 -11.99
N ARG A 239 -11.37 -4.77 -12.95
CA ARG A 239 -11.99 -6.10 -13.08
C ARG A 239 -10.97 -7.18 -13.39
N ALA A 240 -9.93 -6.90 -14.19
CA ALA A 240 -8.85 -7.87 -14.42
C ALA A 240 -8.12 -8.21 -13.11
N PHE A 241 -7.76 -7.23 -12.28
CA PHE A 241 -7.15 -7.50 -10.97
C PHE A 241 -8.07 -8.27 -10.03
N VAL A 242 -9.38 -7.99 -10.03
CA VAL A 242 -10.36 -8.69 -9.17
C VAL A 242 -10.68 -10.10 -9.70
N GLY A 243 -10.72 -10.28 -11.02
CA GLY A 243 -11.06 -11.52 -11.69
C GLY A 243 -9.88 -12.48 -11.89
N MET A 244 -8.65 -12.03 -11.62
CA MET A 244 -7.51 -12.92 -11.45
C MET A 244 -7.76 -13.87 -10.28
N LYS A 245 -7.25 -15.10 -10.37
CA LYS A 245 -7.33 -16.16 -9.35
C LYS A 245 -6.58 -15.84 -8.05
N ILE A 246 -6.44 -14.57 -7.69
CA ILE A 246 -5.84 -14.08 -6.45
C ILE A 246 -6.62 -14.60 -5.25
N TRP A 247 -7.93 -14.79 -5.41
CA TRP A 247 -8.88 -15.15 -4.35
C TRP A 247 -9.38 -16.61 -4.42
N ASP A 248 -8.91 -17.40 -5.39
CA ASP A 248 -9.32 -18.80 -5.60
C ASP A 248 -8.65 -19.74 -4.58
N VAL A 249 -8.86 -19.48 -3.29
CA VAL A 249 -8.36 -20.30 -2.19
C VAL A 249 -9.53 -20.95 -1.47
N ALA A 250 -9.47 -22.27 -1.31
CA ALA A 250 -10.42 -22.99 -0.47
C ALA A 250 -10.25 -22.52 0.98
N TRP A 251 -11.28 -21.89 1.53
CA TRP A 251 -11.35 -21.57 2.95
C TRP A 251 -11.55 -22.85 3.76
N GLU A 252 -10.48 -23.56 4.10
CA GLU A 252 -10.54 -24.49 5.21
C GLU A 252 -10.54 -23.66 6.49
N ARG A 253 -11.73 -23.48 7.08
CA ARG A 253 -11.87 -22.97 8.45
C ARG A 253 -11.21 -23.99 9.38
N SER A 254 -9.97 -23.75 9.78
CA SER A 254 -9.33 -24.42 10.93
C SER A 254 -9.81 -23.82 12.23
#